data_AF-S0K7I5-F1
#
_entry.id   AF-S0K7I5-F1
#
_cell.length_a   1.000
_cell.length_b   1.000
_cell.length_c   1.000
_cell.angle_alpha   90.00
_cell.angle_beta   90.00
_cell.angle_gamma   90.00
#
_symmetry.space_group_name_H-M   'P 1'
#
loop_
_entity.id
_entity.type
_entity.pdbx_description
1 polymer ?
#
loop_
_entity_poly.entity_id
_entity_poly.type
_entity_poly.pdbx_seq_one_letter_code
_entity_poly.pdbx_strand_id
1 'polypeptide(L)'
;MLFTKNKFKKLWEKKQHSAFTIIEMLVVLFIISILLLLFVPNLSKQKDEAEKGGETAVVKTVETQIELFKLNNPSGVASEESMVPEYVTTEQWAIYEKYNKTPSQ
;
A
#
# COMPACT_ATOMS: atom_id res chain seq x y z
N MET A 1 76.17 8.01 0.00
CA MET A 1 74.75 8.41 -0.05
C MET A 1 74.27 8.18 -1.47
N LEU A 2 73.42 7.18 -1.75
CA LEU A 2 72.49 7.14 -2.89
C LEU A 2 71.61 5.88 -2.83
N PHE A 3 70.32 6.13 -2.99
CA PHE A 3 69.18 5.23 -2.96
C PHE A 3 69.27 4.07 -3.96
N THR A 4 68.92 2.85 -3.52
CA THR A 4 68.19 1.91 -4.39
C THR A 4 67.14 1.07 -3.67
N LYS A 5 65.89 1.54 -3.82
CA LYS A 5 64.74 0.78 -4.33
C LYS A 5 64.23 -0.39 -3.47
N ASN A 6 63.33 -0.08 -2.54
CA ASN A 6 61.86 -0.20 -2.63
C ASN A 6 61.20 -1.22 -3.61
N LYS A 7 61.90 -2.25 -4.11
CA LYS A 7 61.36 -3.20 -5.10
C LYS A 7 60.32 -4.18 -4.52
N PHE A 8 60.28 -4.37 -3.21
CA PHE A 8 59.32 -5.30 -2.58
C PHE A 8 57.89 -4.76 -2.49
N LYS A 9 57.69 -3.43 -2.53
CA LYS A 9 56.34 -2.83 -2.41
C LYS A 9 55.53 -2.92 -3.72
N LYS A 10 56.18 -3.22 -4.85
CA LYS A 10 55.55 -3.22 -6.19
C LYS A 10 54.95 -4.57 -6.61
N LEU A 11 55.03 -5.60 -5.77
CA LEU A 11 54.47 -6.92 -6.06
C LEU A 11 53.05 -7.13 -5.49
N TRP A 12 52.47 -6.08 -4.90
CA TRP A 12 51.15 -6.12 -4.25
C TRP A 12 50.12 -5.18 -4.90
N GLU A 13 50.30 -4.85 -6.18
CA GLU A 13 49.23 -4.25 -6.97
C GLU A 13 48.27 -5.37 -7.41
N LYS A 14 47.38 -5.79 -6.50
CA LYS A 14 46.19 -6.54 -6.86
C LYS A 14 45.40 -5.70 -7.87
N LYS A 15 45.42 -6.08 -9.15
CA LYS A 15 44.46 -5.55 -10.13
C LYS A 15 43.07 -5.86 -9.61
N GLN A 16 42.31 -4.81 -9.27
CA GLN A 16 40.89 -4.96 -8.99
C GLN A 16 40.22 -5.41 -10.29
N HIS A 17 39.63 -6.61 -10.28
CA HIS A 17 38.72 -7.01 -11.35
C HIS A 17 37.48 -6.14 -11.25
N SER A 18 37.13 -5.42 -12.33
CA SER A 18 35.86 -4.72 -12.45
C SER A 18 34.74 -5.74 -12.68
N ALA A 19 34.25 -6.36 -11.60
CA ALA A 19 33.06 -7.20 -11.62
C ALA A 19 31.80 -6.32 -11.64
N PHE A 20 31.58 -5.67 -12.79
CA PHE A 20 30.32 -4.99 -13.08
C PHE A 20 30.01 -5.20 -14.56
N THR A 21 29.77 -6.45 -14.91
CA THR A 21 29.45 -6.83 -16.29
C THR A 21 27.95 -6.69 -16.53
N ILE A 22 27.55 -6.48 -17.79
CA ILE A 22 26.13 -6.42 -18.16
C ILE A 22 25.43 -7.75 -17.81
N ILE A 23 26.11 -8.89 -18.00
CA ILE A 23 25.52 -10.21 -17.70
C ILE A 23 25.18 -10.39 -16.22
N GLU A 24 25.98 -9.81 -15.33
CA GLU A 24 25.72 -9.81 -13.89
C GLU A 24 24.46 -9.01 -13.55
N MET A 25 24.29 -7.84 -14.15
CA MET A 25 23.06 -7.06 -14.00
C MET A 25 21.83 -7.76 -14.63
N LEU A 26 22.01 -8.47 -15.74
CA LEU A 26 20.94 -9.24 -16.37
C LEU A 26 20.44 -10.39 -15.50
N VAL A 27 21.33 -11.15 -14.87
CA VAL A 27 20.93 -12.22 -13.93
C VAL A 27 20.24 -11.64 -12.70
N VAL A 28 20.69 -10.48 -12.20
CA VAL A 28 20.03 -9.79 -11.09
C VAL A 28 18.61 -9.35 -11.45
N LEU A 29 18.42 -8.71 -12.61
CA LEU A 29 17.09 -8.30 -13.09
C LEU A 29 16.20 -9.51 -13.34
N PHE A 30 16.76 -10.62 -13.84
CA PHE A 30 16.03 -11.88 -14.01
C PHE A 30 15.50 -12.41 -12.68
N ILE A 31 16.33 -12.49 -11.63
CA ILE A 31 15.92 -12.94 -10.31
C ILE A 31 14.87 -11.98 -9.70
N ILE A 32 15.10 -10.67 -9.77
CA ILE A 32 14.15 -9.66 -9.26
C ILE A 32 12.81 -9.76 -9.99
N SER A 33 12.78 -10.04 -11.30
CA SER A 33 11.54 -10.20 -12.04
C SER A 33 10.68 -11.36 -11.52
N ILE A 34 11.29 -12.51 -11.21
CA ILE A 34 10.60 -13.66 -10.64
C ILE A 34 10.10 -13.34 -9.22
N LEU A 35 10.92 -12.65 -8.41
CA LEU A 35 10.50 -12.21 -7.08
C LEU A 35 9.30 -11.25 -7.19
N LEU A 36 9.34 -10.25 -8.07
CA LEU A 36 8.21 -9.32 -8.27
C LEU A 36 6.93 -10.05 -8.67
N LEU A 37 7.00 -11.06 -9.54
CA LEU A 37 5.82 -11.87 -9.91
C LEU A 37 5.19 -12.60 -8.72
N LEU A 38 5.97 -13.01 -7.72
CA LEU A 38 5.45 -13.64 -6.50
C LEU A 38 4.93 -12.61 -5.47
N PHE A 39 5.59 -11.46 -5.38
CA PHE A 39 5.26 -10.43 -4.40
C PHE A 39 4.06 -9.57 -4.82
N VAL A 40 3.98 -9.13 -6.08
CA VAL A 40 2.90 -8.26 -6.60
C VAL A 40 1.49 -8.83 -6.34
N PRO A 41 1.16 -10.10 -6.65
CA PRO A 41 -0.19 -10.61 -6.40
C PRO A 41 -0.50 -10.68 -4.89
N ASN A 42 0.52 -10.90 -4.04
CA ASN A 42 0.34 -10.93 -2.60
C ASN A 42 0.12 -9.52 -2.02
N LEU A 43 0.81 -8.49 -2.55
CA LEU A 43 0.58 -7.09 -2.18
C LEU A 43 -0.79 -6.59 -2.66
N SER A 44 -1.22 -6.96 -3.87
CA SER A 44 -2.52 -6.54 -4.40
C SER A 44 -3.66 -7.02 -3.52
N LYS A 45 -3.65 -8.29 -3.09
CA LYS A 45 -4.68 -8.84 -2.19
C LYS A 45 -4.73 -8.13 -0.84
N GLN A 46 -3.57 -7.83 -0.24
CA GLN A 46 -3.51 -7.09 1.01
C GLN A 46 -4.05 -5.67 0.88
N LYS A 47 -3.80 -5.00 -0.25
CA LYS A 47 -4.38 -3.69 -0.56
C LYS A 47 -5.92 -3.79 -0.63
N ASP A 48 -6.45 -4.77 -1.36
CA ASP A 48 -7.89 -4.96 -1.51
C ASP A 48 -8.57 -5.29 -0.17
N GLU A 49 -7.94 -6.10 0.68
CA GLU A 49 -8.40 -6.40 2.04
C GLU A 49 -8.39 -5.16 2.94
N ALA A 50 -7.31 -4.36 2.88
CA ALA A 50 -7.23 -3.11 3.62
C ALA A 50 -8.29 -2.09 3.16
N GLU A 51 -8.55 -1.99 1.86
CA GLU A 51 -9.60 -1.14 1.30
C GLU A 51 -10.99 -1.57 1.79
N LYS A 52 -11.31 -2.88 1.73
CA LYS A 52 -12.56 -3.43 2.27
C LYS A 52 -12.70 -3.20 3.77
N GLY A 53 -11.62 -3.39 4.54
CA GLY A 53 -11.61 -3.12 5.98
C GLY A 53 -11.87 -1.64 6.28
N GLY A 54 -11.29 -0.74 5.49
CA GLY A 54 -11.52 0.70 5.55
C GLY A 54 -12.98 1.06 5.22
N GLU A 55 -13.53 0.56 4.11
CA GLU A 55 -14.93 0.75 3.75
C GLU A 55 -15.87 0.24 4.86
N THR A 56 -15.59 -0.91 5.46
CA THR A 56 -16.39 -1.49 6.56
C THR A 56 -16.36 -0.60 7.80
N ALA A 57 -15.21 -0.04 8.15
CA ALA A 57 -15.09 0.90 9.27
C ALA A 57 -15.88 2.19 9.01
N VAL A 58 -15.88 2.69 7.77
CA VAL A 58 -16.71 3.83 7.35
C VAL A 58 -18.20 3.51 7.50
N VAL A 59 -18.65 2.35 7.00
CA VAL A 59 -20.04 1.88 7.15
C VAL A 59 -20.45 1.86 8.63
N LYS A 60 -19.63 1.28 9.50
CA LYS A 60 -19.92 1.23 10.95
C LYS A 60 -20.03 2.62 11.57
N THR A 61 -19.21 3.56 11.12
CA THR A 61 -19.28 4.96 11.56
C THR A 61 -20.60 5.59 11.13
N VAL A 62 -21.00 5.41 9.87
CA VAL A 62 -22.28 5.93 9.34
C VAL A 62 -23.47 5.32 10.07
N GLU A 63 -23.47 4.02 10.32
CA GLU A 63 -24.52 3.35 11.13
C GLU A 63 -24.65 3.97 12.52
N THR A 64 -23.52 4.21 13.19
CA THR A 64 -23.50 4.83 14.51
C THR A 64 -24.09 6.24 14.44
N GLN A 65 -23.79 7.01 13.39
CA GLN A 65 -24.38 8.34 13.19
C GLN A 65 -25.89 8.27 12.89
N ILE A 66 -26.36 7.26 12.14
CA ILE A 66 -27.79 7.01 11.92
C ILE A 66 -28.50 6.72 13.24
N GLU A 67 -27.91 5.88 14.09
CA GLU A 67 -28.46 5.55 15.40
C GLU A 67 -28.56 6.79 16.29
N LEU A 68 -27.49 7.59 16.36
CA LEU A 68 -27.48 8.86 17.10
C LEU A 68 -28.51 9.86 16.56
N PHE A 69 -28.65 9.97 15.23
CA PHE A 69 -29.66 10.81 14.60
C PHE A 69 -31.07 10.41 15.02
N LYS A 70 -31.38 9.11 15.00
CA LYS A 70 -32.70 8.58 15.40
C LYS A 70 -33.00 8.77 16.89
N LEU A 71 -31.98 8.72 17.74
CA LEU A 71 -32.12 9.01 19.17
C LEU A 71 -32.51 10.47 19.42
N ASN A 72 -31.93 11.40 18.65
CA ASN A 72 -32.22 12.83 18.76
C ASN A 72 -33.49 13.25 18.01
N ASN A 73 -33.85 12.51 16.96
CA ASN A 73 -34.99 12.79 16.09
C ASN A 73 -35.90 11.55 15.99
N PRO A 74 -36.77 11.32 16.98
CA PRO A 74 -37.58 10.10 17.06
C PRO A 74 -38.58 9.89 15.90
N SER A 75 -38.91 10.96 15.16
CA SER A 75 -39.74 10.90 13.94
C SER A 75 -38.94 11.14 12.65
N GLY A 76 -37.62 11.32 12.76
CA GLY A 76 -36.73 11.59 11.63
C GLY A 76 -36.37 10.33 10.86
N VAL A 77 -36.38 10.41 9.53
CA VAL A 77 -35.88 9.34 8.66
C VAL A 77 -34.45 9.70 8.24
N ALA A 78 -33.51 8.80 8.52
CA ALA A 78 -32.13 8.94 8.07
C ALA A 78 -32.08 8.77 6.55
N SER A 79 -31.82 9.86 5.84
CA SER A 79 -31.68 9.95 4.39
C SER A 79 -30.46 10.79 4.05
N GLU A 80 -29.99 10.73 2.80
CA GLU A 80 -28.84 11.54 2.36
C GLU A 80 -29.03 13.02 2.72
N GLU A 81 -30.22 13.56 2.46
CA GLU A 81 -30.54 14.97 2.71
C GLU A 81 -30.63 15.34 4.19
N SER A 82 -30.96 14.40 5.07
CA SER A 82 -30.99 14.64 6.52
C SER A 82 -29.66 14.37 7.21
N MET A 83 -28.71 13.70 6.54
CA MET A 83 -27.46 13.25 7.13
C MET A 83 -26.23 13.97 6.57
N VAL A 84 -26.29 14.47 5.34
CA VAL A 84 -25.21 15.19 4.68
C VAL A 84 -25.51 16.69 4.65
N PRO A 85 -24.55 17.56 4.99
CA PRO A 85 -23.20 17.27 5.50
C PRO A 85 -23.13 17.17 7.04
N GLU A 86 -24.25 17.31 7.74
CA GLU A 86 -24.27 17.55 9.19
C GLU A 86 -23.72 16.38 10.03
N TYR A 87 -23.98 15.14 9.63
CA TYR A 87 -23.60 13.93 10.37
C TYR A 87 -22.51 13.12 9.67
N VAL A 88 -22.50 13.09 8.33
CA VAL A 88 -21.56 12.32 7.51
C VAL A 88 -21.24 13.06 6.21
N THR A 89 -20.13 12.73 5.56
CA THR A 89 -19.79 13.28 4.24
C THR A 89 -20.53 12.54 3.12
N THR A 90 -20.64 13.18 1.95
CA THR A 90 -21.20 12.57 0.73
C THR A 90 -20.47 11.29 0.34
N GLU A 91 -19.14 11.25 0.49
CA GLU A 91 -18.34 10.05 0.20
C GLU A 91 -18.65 8.90 1.16
N GLN A 92 -18.80 9.19 2.46
CA GLN A 92 -19.15 8.19 3.46
C GLN A 92 -20.56 7.63 3.23
N TRP A 93 -21.52 8.49 2.87
CA TRP A 93 -22.87 8.08 2.49
C TRP A 93 -22.87 7.20 1.23
N ALA A 94 -22.10 7.57 0.21
CA ALA A 94 -21.98 6.77 -1.02
C ALA A 94 -21.38 5.38 -0.76
N ILE A 95 -20.38 5.27 0.13
CA ILE A 95 -19.82 3.97 0.56
C ILE A 95 -20.89 3.15 1.29
N TYR A 96 -21.66 3.76 2.18
CA TYR A 96 -22.76 3.10 2.88
C TYR A 96 -23.85 2.58 1.93
N GLU A 97 -24.26 3.40 0.96
CA GLU A 97 -25.22 2.97 -0.06
C GLU A 97 -24.69 1.85 -0.95
N LYS A 98 -23.43 1.94 -1.38
CA LYS A 98 -22.76 0.90 -2.16
C LYS A 98 -22.73 -0.42 -1.38
N TYR A 99 -22.40 -0.38 -0.10
CA TYR A 99 -22.41 -1.55 0.78
C TYR A 99 -23.80 -2.20 0.85
N ASN A 100 -24.86 -1.40 1.05
CA ASN A 100 -26.24 -1.91 1.15
C ASN A 100 -26.88 -2.34 -0.18
N LYS A 101 -26.44 -1.77 -1.30
CA LYS A 101 -26.88 -2.14 -2.67
C LYS A 101 -26.15 -3.36 -3.21
N THR A 102 -25.01 -3.72 -2.61
CA THR A 102 -24.31 -4.95 -2.97
C THR A 102 -25.16 -6.10 -2.43
N PRO A 103 -25.75 -6.98 -3.28
CA PRO A 103 -26.45 -8.13 -2.78
C PRO A 103 -25.45 -8.91 -1.93
N SER A 104 -25.80 -9.10 -0.66
CA SER A 104 -25.13 -10.02 0.26
C SER A 104 -24.80 -11.30 -0.52
N GLN A 105 -23.51 -11.53 -0.76
CA GLN A 105 -23.01 -12.86 -1.11
C GLN A 105 -23.19 -13.76 0.11
#